data_AF-A0AAD6E2F6-F1
#
_entry.id   AF-A0AAD6E2F6-F1
#
_cell.length_a   1.000
_cell.length_b   1.000
_cell.length_c   1.000
_cell.angle_alpha   90.00
_cell.angle_beta   90.00
_cell.angle_gamma   90.00
#
_symmetry.space_group_name_H-M   'P 1'
#
loop_
_entity.id
_entity.type
_entity.pdbx_description
1 polymer ?
#
loop_
_entity_poly.entity_id
_entity_poly.type
_entity_poly.pdbx_seq_one_letter_code
_entity_poly.pdbx_strand_id
1 'polypeptide(L)'
;MIFSTTYLALAASVLVAALPSVDLDTRSIYTIYAAAQKEQGVLQVAYGGDEPDQADTLAQAFSTQFPKVKVNVTVDLSKYLEGRINKAITRDGLYTDVTILQTLQNFDNWANRGLLLPYKPPHFDKIWPSLTRADGSYIPVFGSHFGPFVYNPSDIPAADVPKSYADILDPKWKGKIVLTYPNDDDAVLYLFKVIIEQYGWIWLDLLLAQNVQWVRGTATPGEILVLDPTKKISFTSFPADDAWTFTPPISDIYISWAQSSAIFKHTKLPENCETSTSILDIRREIFREARVAVEAFRLEIEDKIGTAQGASPLLDGVYIQRN
;
A
#
# COMPACT_ATOMS: atom_id res chain seq x y z
N MET A 1 -28.88 16.94 -61.61
CA MET A 1 -27.69 16.17 -61.19
C MET A 1 -27.62 16.23 -59.68
N ILE A 2 -27.93 15.11 -59.00
CA ILE A 2 -27.82 14.98 -57.55
C ILE A 2 -26.57 14.14 -57.31
N PHE A 3 -25.53 14.72 -56.73
CA PHE A 3 -24.33 13.98 -56.32
C PHE A 3 -24.55 13.51 -54.88
N SER A 4 -24.61 12.18 -54.72
CA SER A 4 -24.63 11.49 -53.43
C SER A 4 -23.19 11.25 -52.99
N THR A 5 -22.73 11.91 -51.92
CA THR A 5 -21.45 11.62 -51.27
C THR A 5 -21.69 10.74 -50.05
N THR A 6 -21.42 9.45 -50.22
CA THR A 6 -21.38 8.46 -49.14
C THR A 6 -20.07 8.61 -48.39
N TYR A 7 -20.12 8.94 -47.09
CA TYR A 7 -18.96 8.86 -46.21
C TYR A 7 -18.74 7.40 -45.78
N LEU A 8 -17.63 6.80 -46.22
CA LEU A 8 -17.13 5.55 -45.64
C LEU A 8 -16.46 5.87 -44.30
N ALA A 9 -17.09 5.46 -43.19
CA ALA A 9 -16.42 5.45 -41.89
C ALA A 9 -15.49 4.23 -41.82
N LEU A 10 -14.18 4.46 -41.88
CA LEU A 10 -13.19 3.43 -41.57
C LEU A 10 -13.17 3.23 -40.05
N ALA A 11 -13.83 2.18 -39.56
CA ALA A 11 -13.64 1.72 -38.19
C ALA A 11 -12.25 1.08 -38.09
N ALA A 12 -11.27 1.83 -37.56
CA ALA A 12 -9.99 1.26 -37.18
C ALA A 12 -10.21 0.41 -35.92
N SER A 13 -10.42 -0.90 -36.11
CA SER A 13 -10.40 -1.88 -35.03
C SER A 13 -8.99 -1.91 -34.45
N VAL A 14 -8.77 -1.21 -33.33
CA VAL A 14 -7.57 -1.41 -32.51
C VAL A 14 -7.69 -2.81 -31.93
N LEU A 15 -7.02 -3.77 -32.56
CA LEU A 15 -6.80 -5.09 -31.99
C LEU A 15 -5.91 -4.87 -30.76
N VAL A 16 -6.51 -4.78 -29.57
CA VAL A 16 -5.75 -4.92 -28.33
C VAL A 16 -5.27 -6.37 -28.34
N ALA A 17 -4.02 -6.58 -28.73
CA ALA A 17 -3.40 -7.89 -28.61
C ALA A 17 -3.49 -8.30 -27.14
N ALA A 18 -4.27 -9.34 -26.85
CA ALA A 18 -4.30 -9.92 -25.52
C ALA A 18 -2.87 -10.35 -25.20
N LEU A 19 -2.28 -9.77 -24.14
CA LEU A 19 -0.98 -10.21 -23.65
C LEU A 19 -1.06 -11.73 -23.41
N PRO A 20 -0.02 -12.50 -23.78
CA PRO A 20 -0.02 -13.93 -23.55
C PRO A 20 -0.17 -14.19 -22.04
N SER A 21 -1.31 -14.75 -21.67
CA SER A 21 -1.60 -15.21 -20.32
C SER A 21 -0.75 -16.44 -20.04
N VAL A 22 0.00 -16.45 -18.94
CA VAL A 22 0.70 -17.66 -18.48
C VAL A 22 -0.27 -18.64 -17.82
N ASP A 23 0.09 -19.92 -17.83
CA ASP A 23 -0.65 -20.96 -17.13
C ASP A 23 -0.45 -20.86 -15.61
N LEU A 24 -1.38 -21.43 -14.86
CA LEU A 24 -1.27 -21.59 -13.41
C LEU A 24 -0.08 -22.50 -13.09
N ASP A 25 0.78 -22.10 -12.16
CA ASP A 25 1.82 -22.97 -11.64
C ASP A 25 1.22 -24.03 -10.73
N THR A 26 1.25 -25.29 -11.18
CA THR A 26 0.72 -26.43 -10.44
C THR A 26 1.77 -27.13 -9.57
N ARG A 27 3.02 -26.62 -9.54
CA ARG A 27 4.08 -27.18 -8.71
C ARG A 27 3.77 -26.92 -7.24
N SER A 28 4.17 -27.83 -6.36
CA SER A 28 4.12 -27.59 -4.92
C SER A 28 5.16 -26.54 -4.52
N ILE A 29 4.95 -25.83 -3.41
CA ILE A 29 5.93 -24.86 -2.89
C ILE A 29 7.34 -25.47 -2.69
N TYR A 30 7.42 -26.75 -2.31
CA TYR A 30 8.70 -27.46 -2.16
C TYR A 30 9.38 -27.75 -3.50
N THR A 31 8.60 -27.96 -4.56
CA THR A 31 9.12 -28.15 -5.91
C THR A 31 9.67 -26.84 -6.48
N ILE A 32 8.94 -25.73 -6.30
CA ILE A 32 9.39 -24.38 -6.70
C ILE A 32 10.68 -24.04 -5.94
N TYR A 33 10.71 -24.25 -4.62
CA TYR A 33 11.92 -24.05 -3.81
C TYR A 33 13.10 -24.93 -4.23
N ALA A 34 12.87 -26.18 -4.67
CA ALA A 34 13.94 -27.05 -5.18
C ALA A 34 14.54 -26.53 -6.49
N ALA A 35 13.75 -25.84 -7.33
CA ALA A 35 14.25 -25.16 -8.52
C ALA A 35 15.00 -23.87 -8.15
N ALA A 36 14.45 -23.07 -7.23
CA ALA A 36 15.05 -21.86 -6.68
C ALA A 36 16.47 -22.09 -6.14
N GLN A 37 16.70 -23.21 -5.47
CA GLN A 37 18.03 -23.62 -4.96
C GLN A 37 19.12 -23.77 -6.04
N LYS A 38 18.74 -23.89 -7.32
CA LYS A 38 19.69 -23.98 -8.44
C LYS A 38 20.12 -22.60 -8.95
N GLU A 39 19.40 -21.55 -8.58
CA GLU A 39 19.71 -20.17 -8.92
C GLU A 39 20.78 -19.62 -7.98
N GLN A 40 21.72 -18.86 -8.53
CA GLN A 40 22.79 -18.23 -7.76
C GLN A 40 22.57 -16.72 -7.70
N GLY A 41 22.43 -16.18 -6.49
CA GLY A 41 22.27 -14.75 -6.28
C GLY A 41 21.65 -14.42 -4.94
N VAL A 42 21.25 -13.15 -4.80
CA VAL A 42 20.48 -12.64 -3.66
C VAL A 42 19.23 -11.98 -4.24
N LEU A 43 18.06 -12.50 -3.90
CA LEU A 43 16.77 -11.98 -4.31
C LEU A 43 16.60 -10.56 -3.73
N GLN A 44 16.47 -9.56 -4.60
CA GLN A 44 16.34 -8.16 -4.21
C GLN A 44 14.86 -7.76 -4.15
N VAL A 45 14.36 -7.46 -2.94
CA VAL A 45 12.95 -7.11 -2.72
C VAL A 45 12.83 -5.64 -2.31
N ALA A 46 12.09 -4.85 -3.09
CA ALA A 46 11.69 -3.49 -2.73
C ALA A 46 10.32 -3.52 -2.03
N TYR A 47 10.30 -3.29 -0.72
CA TYR A 47 9.10 -3.39 0.11
C TYR A 47 8.63 -2.01 0.57
N GLY A 48 7.39 -1.66 0.23
CA GLY A 48 6.74 -0.42 0.65
C GLY A 48 6.37 -0.46 2.13
N GLY A 49 6.99 0.38 2.94
CA GLY A 49 6.75 0.50 4.38
C GLY A 49 7.28 1.81 4.94
N ASP A 50 6.88 2.13 6.18
CA ASP A 50 7.32 3.29 6.93
C ASP A 50 8.63 3.04 7.68
N GLU A 51 8.82 1.82 8.20
CA GLU A 51 9.98 1.47 9.05
C GLU A 51 10.97 0.52 8.38
N PRO A 52 12.30 0.70 8.58
CA PRO A 52 13.30 -0.20 8.05
C PRO A 52 13.09 -1.68 8.41
N ASP A 53 12.55 -1.96 9.61
CA ASP A 53 12.30 -3.30 10.15
C ASP A 53 10.88 -3.83 9.89
N GLN A 54 10.01 -3.06 9.22
CA GLN A 54 8.59 -3.44 9.02
C GLN A 54 8.42 -4.74 8.22
N ALA A 55 9.43 -5.12 7.44
CA ALA A 55 9.46 -6.37 6.69
C ALA A 55 10.25 -7.50 7.39
N ASP A 56 10.88 -7.25 8.55
CA ASP A 56 11.83 -8.19 9.17
C ASP A 56 11.16 -9.49 9.59
N THR A 57 9.95 -9.43 10.16
CA THR A 57 9.21 -10.63 10.55
C THR A 57 8.89 -11.51 9.33
N LEU A 58 8.46 -10.88 8.22
CA LEU A 58 8.21 -11.58 6.96
C LEU A 58 9.51 -12.16 6.38
N ALA A 59 10.58 -11.37 6.36
CA ALA A 59 11.88 -11.79 5.86
C ALA A 59 12.49 -12.94 6.68
N GLN A 60 12.32 -12.92 8.01
CA GLN A 60 12.78 -13.96 8.92
C GLN A 60 11.97 -15.25 8.76
N ALA A 61 10.65 -15.15 8.63
CA ALA A 61 9.78 -16.30 8.36
C ALA A 61 10.15 -16.95 7.02
N PHE A 62 10.31 -16.15 5.96
CA PHE A 62 10.77 -16.61 4.66
C PHE A 62 12.14 -17.31 4.73
N SER A 63 13.11 -16.68 5.38
CA SER A 63 14.48 -17.21 5.50
C SER A 63 14.54 -18.49 6.33
N THR A 64 13.65 -18.65 7.31
CA THR A 64 13.53 -19.87 8.12
C THR A 64 12.93 -21.02 7.30
N GLN A 65 11.92 -20.73 6.48
CA GLN A 65 11.26 -21.73 5.63
C GLN A 65 12.13 -22.12 4.41
N PHE A 66 12.86 -21.16 3.84
CA PHE A 66 13.65 -21.33 2.61
C PHE A 66 15.12 -20.90 2.81
N PRO A 67 15.87 -21.55 3.72
CA PRO A 67 17.19 -21.08 4.16
C PRO A 67 18.28 -21.03 3.09
N LYS A 68 18.05 -21.62 1.91
CA LYS A 68 18.98 -21.58 0.78
C LYS A 68 18.68 -20.47 -0.23
N VAL A 69 17.51 -19.83 -0.16
CA VAL A 69 17.21 -18.63 -0.94
C VAL A 69 17.66 -17.44 -0.12
N LYS A 70 18.68 -16.72 -0.61
CA LYS A 70 19.14 -15.49 0.02
C LYS A 70 18.23 -14.35 -0.41
N VAL A 71 17.74 -13.58 0.55
CA VAL A 71 16.89 -12.41 0.32
C VAL A 71 17.55 -11.16 0.89
N ASN A 72 17.44 -10.05 0.18
CA ASN A 72 17.75 -8.72 0.65
C ASN A 72 16.51 -7.85 0.47
N VAL A 73 15.94 -7.39 1.59
CA VAL A 73 14.75 -6.54 1.58
C VAL A 73 15.18 -5.10 1.82
N THR A 74 14.77 -4.21 0.92
CA THR A 74 14.91 -2.76 1.09
C THR A 74 13.53 -2.20 1.40
N VAL A 75 13.34 -1.71 2.63
CA VAL A 75 12.12 -1.02 3.03
C VAL A 75 12.29 0.49 2.84
N ASP A 76 11.30 1.12 2.22
CA ASP A 76 11.12 2.58 2.19
C ASP A 76 9.68 2.89 1.73
N LEU A 77 9.27 4.15 1.81
CA LEU A 77 7.94 4.59 1.35
C LEU A 77 7.74 4.23 -0.13
N SER A 78 6.55 3.71 -0.45
CA SER A 78 6.24 3.25 -1.82
C SER A 78 6.46 4.35 -2.87
N LYS A 79 6.16 5.61 -2.54
CA LYS A 79 6.39 6.78 -3.41
C LYS A 79 7.86 7.01 -3.77
N TYR A 80 8.79 6.69 -2.86
CA TYR A 80 10.22 6.81 -3.13
C TYR A 80 10.75 5.58 -3.87
N LEU A 81 10.28 4.38 -3.51
CA LEU A 81 10.62 3.15 -4.24
C LEU A 81 10.16 3.22 -5.69
N GLU A 82 8.92 3.60 -5.97
CA GLU A 82 8.43 3.73 -7.36
C GLU A 82 9.28 4.73 -8.17
N GLY A 83 9.68 5.85 -7.56
CA GLY A 83 10.47 6.87 -8.21
C GLY A 83 11.87 6.37 -8.56
N ARG A 84 12.51 5.66 -7.63
CA ARG A 84 13.82 5.02 -7.84
C ARG A 84 13.75 3.91 -8.87
N ILE A 85 12.73 3.04 -8.80
CA ILE A 85 12.48 1.97 -9.78
C ILE A 85 12.27 2.56 -11.17
N ASN A 86 11.38 3.54 -11.33
CA ASN A 86 11.11 4.16 -12.62
C ASN A 86 12.35 4.85 -13.20
N LYS A 87 13.16 5.49 -12.36
CA LYS A 87 14.46 6.06 -12.75
C LYS A 87 15.49 5.00 -13.12
N ALA A 88 15.50 3.85 -12.46
CA ALA A 88 16.39 2.74 -12.75
C ALA A 88 16.02 2.07 -14.08
N ILE A 89 14.72 1.90 -14.37
CA ILE A 89 14.20 1.39 -15.65
C ILE A 89 14.67 2.26 -16.83
N THR A 90 14.64 3.60 -16.71
CA THR A 90 15.08 4.49 -17.81
C THR A 90 16.60 4.47 -18.04
N ARG A 91 17.36 3.88 -17.12
CA ARG A 91 18.83 3.77 -17.17
C ARG A 91 19.33 2.36 -17.41
N ASP A 92 18.42 1.41 -17.68
CA ASP A 92 18.72 -0.02 -17.80
C ASP A 92 19.51 -0.58 -16.59
N GLY A 93 19.19 -0.07 -15.40
CA GLY A 93 19.92 -0.35 -14.15
C GLY A 93 19.00 -0.79 -13.02
N LEU A 94 17.94 -1.53 -13.34
CA LEU A 94 16.97 -2.01 -12.35
C LEU A 94 17.67 -2.89 -11.31
N TYR A 95 17.41 -2.60 -10.03
CA TYR A 95 18.14 -3.17 -8.89
C TYR A 95 17.32 -4.13 -8.04
N THR A 96 16.03 -4.33 -8.36
CA THR A 96 15.08 -5.09 -7.57
C THR A 96 14.37 -6.12 -8.44
N ASP A 97 14.37 -7.37 -8.00
CA ASP A 97 13.71 -8.50 -8.67
C ASP A 97 12.20 -8.50 -8.44
N VAL A 98 11.79 -8.21 -7.20
CA VAL A 98 10.39 -8.21 -6.74
C VAL A 98 10.09 -6.89 -6.04
N THR A 99 8.91 -6.33 -6.28
CA THR A 99 8.44 -5.17 -5.54
C THR A 99 7.09 -5.43 -4.90
N ILE A 100 6.89 -4.96 -3.67
CA ILE A 100 5.65 -5.05 -2.90
C ILE A 100 5.26 -3.63 -2.48
N LEU A 101 4.26 -3.01 -3.11
CA LEU A 101 3.97 -1.57 -2.95
C LEU A 101 2.47 -1.28 -2.81
N GLN A 102 2.17 -0.12 -2.22
CA GLN A 102 0.80 0.43 -2.14
C GLN A 102 0.44 1.30 -3.35
N THR A 103 1.42 1.68 -4.18
CA THR A 103 1.21 2.56 -5.33
C THR A 103 0.68 1.80 -6.55
N LEU A 104 -0.56 1.30 -6.41
CA LEU A 104 -1.16 0.28 -7.28
C LEU A 104 -1.16 0.64 -8.78
N GLN A 105 -1.20 1.93 -9.11
CA GLN A 105 -1.15 2.42 -10.48
C GLN A 105 0.10 1.98 -11.26
N ASN A 106 1.22 1.75 -10.57
CA ASN A 106 2.48 1.40 -11.23
C ASN A 106 2.44 0.00 -11.81
N PHE A 107 1.70 -0.93 -11.19
CA PHE A 107 1.65 -2.31 -11.64
C PHE A 107 1.03 -2.43 -13.03
N ASP A 108 -0.07 -1.74 -13.30
CA ASP A 108 -0.61 -1.66 -14.67
C ASP A 108 0.34 -0.92 -15.62
N ASN A 109 1.00 0.16 -15.18
CA ASN A 109 1.95 0.87 -16.02
C ASN A 109 3.10 -0.04 -16.46
N TRP A 110 3.70 -0.77 -15.52
CA TRP A 110 4.80 -1.69 -15.78
C TRP A 110 4.34 -2.90 -16.60
N ALA A 111 3.15 -3.46 -16.33
CA ALA A 111 2.56 -4.55 -17.11
C ALA A 111 2.33 -4.12 -18.57
N ASN A 112 1.69 -2.97 -18.80
CA ASN A 112 1.41 -2.46 -20.15
C ASN A 112 2.68 -2.13 -20.94
N ARG A 113 3.80 -1.87 -20.24
CA ARG A 113 5.13 -1.67 -20.85
C ARG A 113 5.91 -2.97 -21.04
N GLY A 114 5.35 -4.13 -20.67
CA GLY A 114 5.98 -5.44 -20.78
C GLY A 114 7.19 -5.64 -19.86
N LEU A 115 7.25 -4.90 -18.75
CA LEU A 115 8.38 -4.90 -17.81
C LEU A 115 8.27 -5.97 -16.72
N LEU A 116 7.09 -6.54 -16.53
CA LEU A 116 6.81 -7.55 -15.51
C LEU A 116 6.94 -8.96 -16.11
N LEU A 117 7.43 -9.91 -15.31
CA LEU A 117 7.37 -11.33 -15.59
C LEU A 117 6.00 -11.81 -15.10
N PRO A 118 5.07 -12.21 -16.00
CA PRO A 118 3.79 -12.73 -15.56
C PRO A 118 3.99 -14.07 -14.86
N TYR A 119 3.42 -14.21 -13.67
CA TYR A 119 3.47 -15.43 -12.87
C TYR A 119 2.14 -15.64 -12.15
N LYS A 120 1.58 -16.85 -12.30
CA LYS A 120 0.37 -17.26 -11.59
C LYS A 120 0.75 -18.33 -10.56
N PRO A 121 1.00 -17.94 -9.28
CA PRO A 121 1.32 -18.90 -8.24
C PRO A 121 0.20 -19.92 -8.02
N PRO A 122 0.47 -21.02 -7.30
CA PRO A 122 -0.58 -21.91 -6.81
C PRO A 122 -1.71 -21.10 -6.15
N HIS A 123 -2.96 -21.46 -6.45
CA HIS A 123 -4.17 -20.76 -5.99
C HIS A 123 -4.42 -19.37 -6.58
N PHE A 124 -3.74 -18.97 -7.66
CA PHE A 124 -4.05 -17.73 -8.38
C PHE A 124 -5.52 -17.63 -8.82
N ASP A 125 -6.15 -18.77 -9.12
CA ASP A 125 -7.58 -18.87 -9.45
C ASP A 125 -8.53 -18.50 -8.31
N LYS A 126 -8.01 -18.39 -7.07
CA LYS A 126 -8.76 -17.94 -5.88
C LYS A 126 -8.67 -16.44 -5.64
N ILE A 127 -7.78 -15.75 -6.36
CA ILE A 127 -7.66 -14.30 -6.27
C ILE A 127 -8.87 -13.66 -6.94
N TRP A 128 -9.46 -12.67 -6.27
CA TRP A 128 -10.52 -11.89 -6.87
C TRP A 128 -10.04 -11.18 -8.15
N PRO A 129 -10.74 -11.32 -9.29
CA PRO A 129 -10.28 -10.76 -10.55
C PRO A 129 -10.07 -9.23 -10.55
N SER A 130 -10.68 -8.52 -9.61
CA SER A 130 -10.50 -7.06 -9.45
C SER A 130 -9.18 -6.66 -8.79
N LEU A 131 -8.45 -7.60 -8.18
CA LEU A 131 -7.22 -7.34 -7.42
C LEU A 131 -5.94 -7.67 -8.21
N THR A 132 -6.08 -8.24 -9.40
CA THR A 132 -4.97 -8.71 -10.23
C THR A 132 -5.36 -8.60 -11.70
N ARG A 133 -4.39 -8.82 -12.60
CA ARG A 133 -4.65 -8.97 -14.03
C ARG A 133 -4.74 -10.45 -14.37
N ALA A 134 -5.64 -10.81 -15.27
CA ALA A 134 -5.81 -12.20 -15.73
C ALA A 134 -4.53 -12.79 -16.37
N ASP A 135 -3.58 -11.96 -16.81
CA ASP A 135 -2.30 -12.39 -17.36
C ASP A 135 -1.28 -12.81 -16.29
N GLY A 136 -1.50 -12.51 -15.00
CA GLY A 136 -0.59 -12.82 -13.90
C GLY A 136 0.55 -11.80 -13.73
N SER A 137 0.44 -10.60 -14.29
CA SER A 137 1.53 -9.60 -14.21
C SER A 137 1.87 -9.15 -12.78
N TYR A 138 0.91 -9.18 -11.86
CA TYR A 138 1.08 -8.83 -10.45
C TYR A 138 -0.01 -9.52 -9.61
N ILE A 139 0.22 -9.70 -8.32
CA ILE A 139 -0.74 -10.32 -7.40
C ILE A 139 -0.94 -9.47 -6.14
N PRO A 140 -2.12 -9.51 -5.51
CA PRO A 140 -2.29 -9.02 -4.15
C PRO A 140 -1.54 -9.91 -3.16
N VAL A 141 -0.98 -9.29 -2.12
CA VAL A 141 -0.16 -9.91 -1.07
C VAL A 141 -0.95 -9.98 0.23
N PHE A 142 -1.42 -8.83 0.70
CA PHE A 142 -2.22 -8.68 1.91
C PHE A 142 -3.15 -7.47 1.79
N GLY A 143 -4.27 -7.50 2.52
CA GLY A 143 -5.15 -6.35 2.67
C GLY A 143 -4.57 -5.33 3.66
N SER A 144 -4.78 -4.05 3.38
CA SER A 144 -4.46 -2.94 4.28
C SER A 144 -5.61 -1.94 4.29
N HIS A 145 -5.67 -1.11 5.32
CA HIS A 145 -6.76 -0.16 5.51
C HIS A 145 -6.33 1.10 6.26
N PHE A 146 -7.03 2.20 6.02
CA PHE A 146 -7.03 3.36 6.90
C PHE A 146 -8.46 3.82 7.14
N GLY A 147 -8.65 4.47 8.28
CA GLY A 147 -9.94 4.99 8.70
C GLY A 147 -10.59 4.30 9.90
N PRO A 148 -10.32 3.01 10.22
CA PRO A 148 -10.68 2.48 11.54
C PRO A 148 -9.98 3.25 12.66
N PHE A 149 -10.69 3.44 13.77
CA PHE A 149 -10.17 4.14 14.94
C PHE A 149 -9.27 3.22 15.75
N VAL A 150 -7.99 3.54 15.84
CA VAL A 150 -6.98 2.86 16.67
C VAL A 150 -6.98 3.47 18.08
N TYR A 151 -7.11 2.62 19.10
CA TYR A 151 -7.18 3.04 20.50
C TYR A 151 -6.80 1.90 21.47
N ASN A 152 -6.56 2.23 22.74
CA ASN A 152 -6.35 1.25 23.80
C ASN A 152 -7.67 1.02 24.56
N PRO A 153 -8.22 -0.22 24.59
CA PRO A 153 -9.48 -0.52 25.26
C PRO A 153 -9.44 -0.39 26.78
N SER A 154 -8.24 -0.33 27.39
CA SER A 154 -8.07 -0.04 28.81
C SER A 154 -8.29 1.44 29.14
N ASP A 155 -8.09 2.33 28.16
CA ASP A 155 -8.22 3.79 28.30
C ASP A 155 -9.56 4.31 27.79
N ILE A 156 -10.06 3.73 26.69
CA ILE A 156 -11.31 4.13 26.05
C ILE A 156 -12.24 2.92 26.00
N PRO A 157 -13.33 2.90 26.79
CA PRO A 157 -14.35 1.86 26.69
C PRO A 157 -14.94 1.81 25.28
N ALA A 158 -15.29 0.62 24.79
CA ALA A 158 -15.83 0.44 23.44
C ALA A 158 -17.07 1.31 23.12
N ALA A 159 -17.86 1.66 24.15
CA ALA A 159 -19.03 2.54 23.99
C ALA A 159 -18.66 4.01 23.69
N ASP A 160 -17.45 4.44 24.08
CA ASP A 160 -16.98 5.82 23.95
C ASP A 160 -16.16 6.07 22.68
N VAL A 161 -15.78 5.00 21.98
CA VAL A 161 -15.07 5.04 20.69
C VAL A 161 -15.95 5.76 19.65
N PRO A 162 -15.39 6.68 18.85
CA PRO A 162 -16.13 7.34 17.77
C PRO A 162 -16.75 6.32 16.82
N LYS A 163 -18.00 6.56 16.41
CA LYS A 163 -18.73 5.68 15.47
C LYS A 163 -18.73 6.23 14.05
N SER A 164 -18.32 7.49 13.90
CA SER A 164 -18.20 8.23 12.66
C SER A 164 -17.03 9.22 12.76
N TYR A 165 -16.57 9.72 11.62
CA TYR A 165 -15.63 10.83 11.55
C TYR A 165 -16.26 12.13 12.05
N ALA A 166 -17.58 12.27 12.12
CA ALA A 166 -18.20 13.40 12.82
C ALA A 166 -17.98 13.31 14.35
N ASP A 167 -18.02 12.12 14.93
CA ASP A 167 -17.86 11.91 16.38
C ASP A 167 -16.44 12.22 16.88
N ILE A 168 -15.42 12.13 16.01
CA ILE A 168 -14.03 12.52 16.36
C ILE A 168 -13.90 14.03 16.62
N LEU A 169 -14.90 14.83 16.21
CA LEU A 169 -14.94 16.27 16.43
C LEU A 169 -15.51 16.67 17.80
N ASP A 170 -15.96 15.71 18.61
CA ASP A 170 -16.37 15.98 19.99
C ASP A 170 -15.20 16.63 20.77
N PRO A 171 -15.41 17.77 21.47
CA PRO A 171 -14.38 18.46 22.24
C PRO A 171 -13.63 17.56 23.24
N LYS A 172 -14.20 16.43 23.66
CA LYS A 172 -13.52 15.43 24.51
C LYS A 172 -12.24 14.87 23.88
N TRP A 173 -12.11 14.93 22.55
CA TRP A 173 -10.94 14.46 21.79
C TRP A 173 -9.86 15.52 21.58
N LYS A 174 -10.15 16.79 21.91
CA LYS A 174 -9.23 17.89 21.70
C LYS A 174 -7.87 17.64 22.37
N GLY A 175 -6.79 17.72 21.59
CA GLY A 175 -5.41 17.48 21.99
C GLY A 175 -5.01 16.01 22.09
N LYS A 176 -5.94 15.07 21.90
CA LYS A 176 -5.71 13.62 22.08
C LYS A 176 -5.54 12.85 20.77
N ILE A 177 -5.70 13.52 19.64
CA ILE A 177 -5.64 12.92 18.30
C ILE A 177 -4.22 13.04 17.76
N VAL A 178 -3.69 11.94 17.20
CA VAL A 178 -2.46 11.93 16.41
C VAL A 178 -2.73 11.28 15.05
N LEU A 179 -2.37 11.95 13.96
CA LEU A 179 -2.63 11.49 12.59
C LEU A 179 -1.38 11.65 11.72
N THR A 180 -1.31 10.83 10.69
CA THR A 180 -0.33 10.96 9.62
C THR A 180 -0.74 12.11 8.69
N TYR A 181 0.23 12.87 8.22
CA TYR A 181 0.01 13.92 7.22
C TYR A 181 -0.61 13.35 5.93
N PRO A 182 -1.83 13.77 5.54
CA PRO A 182 -2.46 13.30 4.30
C PRO A 182 -1.67 13.73 3.05
N ASN A 183 -0.90 14.81 3.08
CA ASN A 183 -0.02 15.19 1.97
C ASN A 183 1.33 14.45 1.93
N ASP A 184 1.60 13.55 2.88
CA ASP A 184 2.79 12.69 2.90
C ASP A 184 2.48 11.24 2.48
N ASP A 185 1.23 10.78 2.55
CA ASP A 185 0.84 9.43 2.10
C ASP A 185 -0.47 9.46 1.30
N ASP A 186 -0.45 8.94 0.08
CA ASP A 186 -1.60 9.00 -0.84
C ASP A 186 -2.80 8.15 -0.40
N ALA A 187 -2.60 7.08 0.39
CA ALA A 187 -3.72 6.34 0.96
C ALA A 187 -4.36 7.16 2.09
N VAL A 188 -3.57 7.76 2.97
CA VAL A 188 -4.09 8.70 3.97
C VAL A 188 -4.77 9.90 3.28
N LEU A 189 -4.19 10.42 2.21
CA LEU A 189 -4.80 11.48 1.40
C LEU A 189 -6.17 11.09 0.87
N TYR A 190 -6.27 9.88 0.31
CA TYR A 190 -7.51 9.36 -0.24
C TYR A 190 -8.58 9.15 0.84
N LEU A 191 -8.19 8.72 2.04
CA LEU A 191 -9.12 8.68 3.17
C LEU A 191 -9.70 10.07 3.46
N PHE A 192 -8.85 11.11 3.54
CA PHE A 192 -9.32 12.48 3.75
C PHE A 192 -10.23 12.95 2.61
N LYS A 193 -9.96 12.57 1.37
CA LYS A 193 -10.86 12.82 0.22
C LYS A 193 -12.24 12.24 0.47
N VAL A 194 -12.33 10.96 0.83
CA VAL A 194 -13.61 10.27 1.09
C VAL A 194 -14.38 10.96 2.22
N ILE A 195 -13.70 11.33 3.30
CA ILE A 195 -14.32 12.01 4.43
C ILE A 195 -14.83 13.41 4.04
N ILE A 196 -14.03 14.17 3.28
CA ILE A 196 -14.38 15.52 2.82
C ILE A 196 -15.50 15.48 1.77
N GLU A 197 -15.57 14.47 0.92
CA GLU A 197 -16.70 14.28 0.00
C GLU A 197 -18.01 14.03 0.76
N GLN A 198 -17.96 13.36 1.90
CA GLN A 198 -19.12 13.09 2.75
C GLN A 198 -19.54 14.31 3.59
N TYR A 199 -18.59 14.98 4.25
CA TYR A 199 -18.88 16.03 5.26
C TYR A 199 -18.56 17.46 4.80
N GLY A 200 -17.91 17.62 3.66
CA GLY A 200 -17.40 18.89 3.17
C GLY A 200 -16.15 19.36 3.91
N TRP A 201 -15.51 20.40 3.36
CA TRP A 201 -14.31 21.02 3.92
C TRP A 201 -14.45 21.54 5.36
N ILE A 202 -15.68 21.84 5.79
CA ILE A 202 -15.97 22.24 7.17
C ILE A 202 -15.54 21.18 8.19
N TRP A 203 -15.59 19.90 7.83
CA TRP A 203 -15.11 18.83 8.69
C TRP A 203 -13.61 18.94 8.96
N LEU A 204 -12.82 19.25 7.93
CA LEU A 204 -11.38 19.43 8.09
C LEU A 204 -11.09 20.67 8.96
N ASP A 205 -11.81 21.77 8.75
CA ASP A 205 -11.65 22.98 9.58
C ASP A 205 -11.95 22.69 11.06
N LEU A 206 -12.98 21.89 11.35
CA LEU A 206 -13.32 21.44 12.70
C LEU A 206 -12.31 20.45 13.28
N LEU A 207 -11.76 19.55 12.46
CA LEU A 207 -10.69 18.63 12.87
C LEU A 207 -9.44 19.41 13.27
N LEU A 208 -9.06 20.44 12.51
CA LEU A 208 -7.91 21.29 12.83
C LEU A 208 -8.09 22.02 14.18
N ALA A 209 -9.32 22.39 14.52
CA ALA A 209 -9.65 22.96 15.83
C ALA A 209 -9.49 21.97 17.02
N GLN A 210 -9.33 20.67 16.75
CA GLN A 210 -9.05 19.64 17.76
C GLN A 210 -7.59 19.62 18.23
N ASN A 211 -6.70 20.47 17.71
CA ASN A 211 -5.27 20.44 18.07
C ASN A 211 -4.64 19.05 17.83
N VAL A 212 -4.84 18.53 16.61
CA VAL A 212 -4.28 17.26 16.14
C VAL A 212 -2.75 17.34 16.11
N GLN A 213 -2.08 16.29 16.58
CA GLN A 213 -0.65 16.11 16.32
C GLN A 213 -0.47 15.44 14.95
N TRP A 214 0.14 16.14 14.01
CA TRP A 214 0.44 15.62 12.67
C TRP A 214 1.88 15.10 12.60
N VAL A 215 2.06 13.91 12.05
CA VAL A 215 3.37 13.27 11.90
C VAL A 215 3.52 12.62 10.53
N ARG A 216 4.76 12.33 10.13
CA ARG A 216 5.08 11.59 8.91
C ARG A 216 5.20 10.09 9.23
N GLY A 217 4.90 9.24 8.25
CA GLY A 217 4.87 7.77 8.42
C GLY A 217 3.56 7.28 9.02
N THR A 218 2.99 6.21 8.47
CA THR A 218 1.68 5.67 8.91
C THR A 218 1.76 4.76 10.14
N ALA A 219 2.95 4.20 10.43
CA ALA A 219 3.22 3.50 11.69
C ALA A 219 3.42 4.46 12.89
N THR A 220 3.89 5.68 12.63
CA THR A 220 4.29 6.64 13.67
C THR A 220 3.17 7.04 14.64
N PRO A 221 1.91 7.29 14.22
CA PRO A 221 0.83 7.56 15.18
C PRO A 221 0.61 6.41 16.15
N GLY A 222 0.71 5.15 15.70
CA GLY A 222 0.61 3.95 16.55
C GLY A 222 1.68 3.95 17.64
N GLU A 223 2.93 4.23 17.29
CA GLU A 223 4.03 4.34 18.26
C GLU A 223 3.82 5.49 19.25
N ILE A 224 3.36 6.65 18.78
CA ILE A 224 3.06 7.80 19.64
C ILE A 224 1.93 7.49 20.62
N LEU A 225 0.91 6.73 20.20
CA LEU A 225 -0.15 6.29 21.09
C LEU A 225 0.39 5.46 22.26
N VAL A 226 1.41 4.62 22.04
CA VAL A 226 2.09 3.87 23.10
C VAL A 226 2.95 4.78 23.99
N LEU A 227 3.69 5.70 23.39
CA LEU A 227 4.74 6.48 24.07
C LEU A 227 4.23 7.74 24.78
N ASP A 228 3.16 8.36 24.27
CA ASP A 228 2.57 9.59 24.80
C ASP A 228 1.16 9.32 25.35
N PRO A 229 0.99 9.23 26.68
CA PRO A 229 -0.30 8.93 27.29
C PRO A 229 -1.34 10.05 27.10
N THR A 230 -0.96 11.24 26.62
CA THR A 230 -1.89 12.31 26.28
C THR A 230 -2.61 12.06 24.96
N LYS A 231 -2.01 11.25 24.07
CA LYS A 231 -2.65 10.79 22.83
C LYS A 231 -3.44 9.53 23.09
N LYS A 232 -4.63 9.46 22.50
CA LYS A 232 -5.61 8.42 22.78
C LYS A 232 -6.17 7.74 21.55
N ILE A 233 -6.13 8.40 20.40
CA ILE A 233 -6.79 7.89 19.20
C ILE A 233 -6.11 8.35 17.91
N SER A 234 -6.13 7.47 16.92
CA SER A 234 -5.76 7.75 15.53
C SER A 234 -6.75 7.06 14.59
N PHE A 235 -6.89 7.54 13.35
CA PHE A 235 -7.62 6.83 12.29
C PHE A 235 -6.82 6.70 11.00
N THR A 236 -5.51 6.99 11.04
CA THR A 236 -4.58 6.95 9.90
C THR A 236 -3.37 6.07 10.20
N SER A 237 -3.57 5.06 11.04
CA SER A 237 -2.50 4.20 11.56
C SER A 237 -3.04 2.80 11.84
N PHE A 238 -2.14 1.92 12.27
CA PHE A 238 -2.44 0.58 12.79
C PHE A 238 -2.10 0.50 14.29
N PRO A 239 -2.63 -0.50 15.02
CA PRO A 239 -2.14 -0.83 16.37
C PRO A 239 -0.65 -1.15 16.35
N ALA A 240 0.11 -0.60 17.30
CA ALA A 240 1.55 -0.84 17.43
C ALA A 240 1.87 -2.18 18.13
N ASP A 241 0.98 -2.64 19.01
CA ASP A 241 1.11 -3.90 19.75
C ASP A 241 -0.27 -4.49 20.12
N ASP A 242 -0.27 -5.67 20.72
CA ASP A 242 -1.48 -6.44 21.08
C ASP A 242 -2.37 -5.78 22.15
N ALA A 243 -1.88 -4.78 22.88
CA ALA A 243 -2.69 -4.01 23.82
C ALA A 243 -3.55 -2.94 23.13
N TRP A 244 -3.24 -2.60 21.88
CA TRP A 244 -3.99 -1.66 21.06
C TRP A 244 -4.89 -2.40 20.08
N THR A 245 -6.03 -1.81 19.77
CA THR A 245 -6.99 -2.39 18.83
C THR A 245 -7.49 -1.32 17.88
N PHE A 246 -8.27 -1.74 16.88
CA PHE A 246 -8.97 -0.82 16.01
C PHE A 246 -10.45 -1.19 15.87
N THR A 247 -11.29 -0.19 15.62
CA THR A 247 -12.71 -0.40 15.32
C THR A 247 -13.09 0.43 14.09
N PRO A 248 -13.63 -0.18 13.03
CA PRO A 248 -14.13 0.56 11.88
C PRO A 248 -15.27 1.52 12.27
N PRO A 249 -15.42 2.68 11.60
CA PRO A 249 -16.62 3.48 11.74
C PRO A 249 -17.87 2.67 11.33
N ILE A 250 -19.02 2.98 11.95
CA ILE A 250 -20.28 2.28 11.71
C ILE A 250 -21.04 2.91 10.54
N SER A 251 -21.06 4.24 10.47
CA SER A 251 -21.86 4.98 9.48
C SER A 251 -21.06 5.49 8.28
N ASP A 252 -19.73 5.46 8.37
CA ASP A 252 -18.86 6.13 7.38
C ASP A 252 -18.02 5.13 6.61
N ILE A 253 -17.65 5.55 5.40
CA ILE A 253 -16.80 4.75 4.53
C ILE A 253 -15.34 5.01 4.90
N TYR A 254 -14.62 3.94 5.19
CA TYR A 254 -13.17 3.96 5.33
C TYR A 254 -12.51 3.29 4.12
N ILE A 255 -11.19 3.39 4.00
CA ILE A 255 -10.47 2.90 2.82
C ILE A 255 -9.73 1.61 3.12
N SER A 256 -9.55 0.82 2.09
CA SER A 256 -8.75 -0.40 2.12
C SER A 256 -8.28 -0.76 0.73
N TRP A 257 -7.15 -1.44 0.64
CA TRP A 257 -6.53 -1.85 -0.61
C TRP A 257 -5.78 -3.16 -0.43
N ALA A 258 -5.49 -3.83 -1.54
CA ALA A 258 -4.59 -4.97 -1.54
C ALA A 258 -3.17 -4.51 -1.90
N GLN A 259 -2.24 -4.55 -0.94
CA GLN A 259 -0.82 -4.35 -1.20
C GLN A 259 -0.40 -5.36 -2.27
N SER A 260 0.21 -4.90 -3.36
CA SER A 260 0.45 -5.75 -4.53
C SER A 260 1.92 -6.04 -4.73
N SER A 261 2.22 -7.24 -5.25
CA SER A 261 3.56 -7.71 -5.60
C SER A 261 3.67 -7.95 -7.10
N ALA A 262 4.85 -7.69 -7.66
CA ALA A 262 5.19 -8.10 -9.02
C ALA A 262 6.66 -8.48 -9.14
N ILE A 263 6.92 -9.38 -10.09
CA ILE A 263 8.26 -9.80 -10.49
C ILE A 263 8.66 -9.00 -11.73
N PHE A 264 9.84 -8.39 -11.72
CA PHE A 264 10.36 -7.70 -12.90
C PHE A 264 11.02 -8.67 -13.87
N LYS A 265 10.71 -8.54 -15.17
CA LYS A 265 11.18 -9.42 -16.25
C LYS A 265 12.71 -9.49 -16.41
N HIS A 266 13.44 -8.49 -15.91
CA HIS A 266 14.90 -8.48 -15.93
C HIS A 266 15.54 -9.49 -14.96
N THR A 267 14.77 -10.05 -14.02
CA THR A 267 15.32 -10.91 -12.96
C THR A 267 16.06 -12.09 -13.58
N LYS A 268 17.21 -12.43 -12.97
CA LYS A 268 17.97 -13.64 -13.27
C LYS A 268 17.66 -14.76 -12.27
N LEU A 269 16.71 -14.51 -11.36
CA LEU A 269 16.33 -15.40 -10.28
C LEU A 269 14.81 -15.70 -10.31
N PRO A 270 14.23 -16.11 -11.46
CA PRO A 270 12.78 -16.33 -11.58
C PRO A 270 12.24 -17.32 -10.55
N GLU A 271 12.89 -18.45 -10.29
CA GLU A 271 12.39 -19.45 -9.34
C GLU A 271 12.47 -18.96 -7.88
N ASN A 272 13.48 -18.15 -7.53
CA ASN A 272 13.51 -17.44 -6.24
C ASN A 272 12.34 -16.45 -6.10
N CYS A 273 12.05 -15.70 -7.17
CA CYS A 273 10.91 -14.77 -7.19
C CYS A 273 9.58 -15.51 -7.04
N GLU A 274 9.40 -16.60 -7.78
CA GLU A 274 8.21 -17.47 -7.72
C GLU A 274 8.03 -18.10 -6.34
N THR A 275 9.13 -18.54 -5.71
CA THR A 275 9.12 -19.04 -4.31
C THR A 275 8.62 -17.97 -3.35
N SER A 276 9.14 -16.74 -3.46
CA SER A 276 8.71 -15.62 -2.60
C SER A 276 7.26 -15.21 -2.83
N THR A 277 6.77 -15.30 -4.07
CA THR A 277 5.41 -14.90 -4.46
C THR A 277 4.37 -15.95 -4.07
N SER A 278 4.74 -17.24 -4.09
CA SER A 278 3.85 -18.36 -3.79
C SER A 278 3.50 -18.54 -2.31
N ILE A 279 4.20 -17.85 -1.40
CA ILE A 279 3.93 -17.92 0.05
C ILE A 279 3.09 -16.76 0.59
N LEU A 280 2.84 -15.74 -0.22
CA LEU A 280 2.06 -14.59 0.18
C LEU A 280 0.61 -15.09 0.37
N ASP A 281 0.17 -15.26 1.62
CA ASP A 281 -1.13 -15.84 1.96
C ASP A 281 -2.23 -14.88 1.51
N ILE A 282 -2.77 -15.13 0.31
CA ILE A 282 -3.75 -14.27 -0.34
C ILE A 282 -5.13 -14.46 0.31
N ARG A 283 -5.28 -13.97 1.54
CA ARG A 283 -6.56 -13.91 2.24
C ARG A 283 -7.05 -12.46 2.36
N ARG A 284 -8.03 -12.18 1.49
CA ARG A 284 -9.10 -11.17 1.55
C ARG A 284 -8.80 -9.72 1.12
N GLU A 285 -9.54 -9.33 0.05
CA GLU A 285 -10.16 -8.02 -0.34
C GLU A 285 -9.26 -6.73 -0.25
N ILE A 286 -9.14 -5.77 -1.20
CA ILE A 286 -10.10 -4.75 -1.73
C ILE A 286 -9.41 -3.90 -2.86
N PHE A 287 -10.23 -3.17 -3.63
CA PHE A 287 -10.17 -2.39 -4.91
C PHE A 287 -9.23 -1.15 -5.07
N ARG A 288 -9.22 -0.49 -6.26
CA ARG A 288 -8.26 0.55 -6.76
C ARG A 288 -8.91 1.77 -7.50
N GLU A 289 -8.28 2.97 -7.47
CA GLU A 289 -8.63 4.18 -8.29
C GLU A 289 -7.41 5.00 -8.83
N ALA A 290 -7.66 6.11 -9.57
CA ALA A 290 -6.74 6.78 -10.53
C ALA A 290 -6.03 8.08 -10.05
N ARG A 291 -4.73 8.19 -10.41
CA ARG A 291 -3.69 9.14 -9.91
C ARG A 291 -3.94 10.65 -10.10
N VAL A 292 -4.66 11.09 -11.13
CA VAL A 292 -4.75 12.54 -11.46
C VAL A 292 -5.63 13.31 -10.46
N ALA A 293 -6.67 12.67 -9.93
CA ALA A 293 -7.53 13.28 -8.91
C ALA A 293 -6.82 13.41 -7.55
N VAL A 294 -5.90 12.48 -7.25
CA VAL A 294 -5.14 12.46 -5.98
C VAL A 294 -4.18 13.65 -5.89
N GLU A 295 -3.44 13.95 -6.96
CA GLU A 295 -2.49 15.08 -6.97
C GLU A 295 -3.18 16.45 -6.87
N ALA A 296 -4.34 16.63 -7.49
CA ALA A 296 -5.12 17.86 -7.36
C ALA A 296 -5.62 18.05 -5.91
N PHE A 297 -6.12 16.97 -5.31
CA PHE A 297 -6.59 16.99 -3.92
C PHE A 297 -5.47 17.22 -2.90
N ARG A 298 -4.25 16.74 -3.18
CA ARG A 298 -3.05 17.00 -2.36
C ARG A 298 -2.80 18.50 -2.17
N LEU A 299 -2.90 19.29 -3.24
CA LEU A 299 -2.64 20.73 -3.19
C LEU A 299 -3.70 21.45 -2.34
N GLU A 300 -4.96 21.03 -2.42
CA GLU A 300 -6.04 21.58 -1.59
C GLU A 300 -5.84 21.28 -0.10
N ILE A 301 -5.26 20.11 0.22
CA ILE A 301 -4.86 19.74 1.59
C ILE A 301 -3.65 20.56 2.06
N GLU A 302 -2.63 20.74 1.22
CA GLU A 302 -1.43 21.55 1.53
C GLU A 302 -1.78 23.01 1.86
N ASP A 303 -2.78 23.60 1.21
CA ASP A 303 -3.28 24.94 1.54
C ASP A 303 -3.91 25.03 2.94
N LYS A 304 -4.45 23.92 3.45
CA LYS A 304 -5.18 23.86 4.73
C LYS A 304 -4.29 23.51 5.92
N ILE A 305 -3.37 22.55 5.74
CA ILE A 305 -2.54 22.02 6.84
C ILE A 305 -1.05 22.37 6.70
N GLY A 306 -0.69 23.10 5.64
CA GLY A 306 0.70 23.36 5.25
C GLY A 306 1.33 22.14 4.57
N THR A 307 2.55 22.31 4.05
CA THR A 307 3.37 21.18 3.60
C THR A 307 3.67 20.24 4.77
N ALA A 308 3.87 18.95 4.51
CA ALA A 308 4.28 18.01 5.55
C ALA A 308 5.58 18.52 6.22
N GLN A 309 5.48 18.91 7.49
CA GLN A 309 6.59 19.47 8.28
C GLN A 309 6.98 18.52 9.42
N GLY A 310 8.25 18.61 9.83
CA GLY A 310 8.81 17.81 10.92
C GLY A 310 9.54 16.56 10.43
N ALA A 311 10.38 16.04 11.33
CA ALA A 311 11.03 14.75 11.16
C ALA A 311 9.99 13.62 11.19
N SER A 312 10.18 12.56 10.41
CA SER A 312 9.61 11.27 10.80
C SER A 312 10.45 10.81 12.00
N PRO A 313 9.88 10.69 13.21
CA PRO A 313 10.65 10.31 14.39
C PRO A 313 11.41 9.00 14.23
N LEU A 314 10.98 8.18 13.28
CA LEU A 314 11.45 6.82 13.06
C LEU A 314 12.42 6.73 11.86
N LEU A 315 12.19 7.46 10.75
CA LEU A 315 13.17 7.57 9.66
C LEU A 315 14.35 8.51 10.00
N ASP A 316 14.11 9.55 10.78
CA ASP A 316 15.10 10.59 11.12
C ASP A 316 15.74 10.38 12.50
N GLY A 317 15.46 9.24 13.16
CA GLY A 317 16.13 8.82 14.40
C GLY A 317 15.83 9.69 15.63
N VAL A 318 14.66 10.35 15.67
CA VAL A 318 14.32 11.33 16.73
C VAL A 318 13.70 10.66 17.95
N TYR A 319 13.17 9.44 17.86
CA TYR A 319 12.64 8.70 19.02
C TYR A 319 12.76 7.17 18.89
N ILE A 320 13.97 6.59 18.94
CA ILE A 320 14.09 5.15 19.22
C ILE A 320 15.29 4.87 20.14
N GLN A 321 15.04 4.88 21.45
CA GLN A 321 15.64 3.89 22.33
C GLN A 321 14.50 3.16 23.03
N ARG A 322 14.07 2.05 22.43
CA ARG A 322 13.40 0.99 23.19
C ARG A 322 14.50 0.33 24.04
N ASN A 323 14.43 0.49 25.36
CA ASN A 323 15.21 -0.34 26.28
C ASN A 323 14.67 -1.77 26.28
#